data_AF-A0A1H3IZA7-F1
#
_entry.id   AF-A0A1H3IZA7-F1
#
_cell.length_a   1.000
_cell.length_b   1.000
_cell.length_c   1.000
_cell.angle_alpha   90.00
_cell.angle_beta   90.00
_cell.angle_gamma   90.00
#
_symmetry.space_group_name_H-M   'P 1'
#
loop_
_entity.id
_entity.type
_entity.pdbx_description
1 polymer ?
#
loop_
_entity_poly.entity_id
_entity_poly.type
_entity_poly.pdbx_seq_one_letter_code
_entity_poly.pdbx_strand_id
1 'polypeptide(L)' 'MATVTFDTLKFVERLKAAGVPEAQAKAEAEALALALSEAMESQLATKVDVNRIERELLVIKWMIGLALGGIVTLILKAFF' A
#
# COMPACT_ATOMS: atom_id res chain seq x y z
N MET A 1 -9.65 3.45 4.47
CA MET A 1 -9.72 3.31 3.00
C MET A 1 -11.03 2.62 2.68
N ALA A 2 -11.81 3.14 1.74
CA ALA A 2 -12.99 2.42 1.26
C ALA A 2 -12.53 1.22 0.42
N THR A 3 -12.73 0.02 0.93
CA THR A 3 -12.51 -1.21 0.15
C THR A 3 -13.59 -1.24 -0.93
N VAL A 4 -13.19 -1.10 -2.19
CA VAL A 4 -14.11 -1.30 -3.31
C VAL A 4 -14.27 -2.81 -3.48
N THR A 5 -15.39 -3.36 -3.00
CA THR A 5 -15.73 -4.77 -3.19
C THR A 5 -16.22 -5.00 -4.62
N PHE A 6 -15.54 -5.89 -5.35
CA PHE A 6 -16.01 -6.34 -6.65
C PHE A 6 -17.09 -7.42 -6.46
N ASP A 7 -18.32 -7.10 -6.87
CA ASP A 7 -19.45 -8.02 -6.81
C ASP A 7 -19.53 -8.82 -8.11
N THR A 8 -18.93 -10.02 -8.08
CA THR A 8 -18.89 -10.95 -9.21
C THR A 8 -20.29 -11.31 -9.71
N LEU A 9 -21.27 -11.46 -8.82
CA LEU A 9 -22.64 -11.85 -9.20
C LEU A 9 -23.32 -10.74 -9.98
N LYS A 10 -23.26 -9.51 -9.46
CA LYS A 10 -23.82 -8.33 -10.12
C LYS A 10 -23.14 -8.04 -11.47
N PHE A 11 -21.86 -8.37 -11.59
CA PHE A 11 -21.12 -8.25 -12.86
C PHE A 11 -21.59 -9.28 -13.89
N VAL A 12 -21.72 -10.56 -13.49
CA VAL A 12 -22.27 -11.63 -14.34
C VAL A 12 -23.68 -11.28 -14.81
N GLU A 13 -24.55 -10.80 -13.92
CA GLU A 13 -25.93 -10.41 -14.27
C GLU A 13 -25.97 -9.30 -15.31
N ARG A 14 -25.07 -8.30 -15.20
CA ARG A 14 -24.95 -7.24 -16.22
C ARG A 14 -24.50 -7.76 -17.57
N LEU A 15 -23.52 -8.67 -17.59
CA LEU A 15 -23.05 -9.28 -18.83
C LEU A 15 -24.16 -10.12 -19.48
N LYS A 16 -24.89 -10.91 -18.69
CA LYS A 16 -26.07 -11.65 -19.16
C LYS A 16 -27.15 -10.72 -19.72
N ALA A 17 -27.43 -9.60 -19.05
CA ALA A 17 -28.38 -8.60 -19.52
C ALA A 17 -27.94 -7.92 -20.84
N ALA A 18 -26.62 -7.86 -21.08
CA ALA A 18 -26.03 -7.38 -22.33
C ALA A 18 -25.97 -8.45 -23.45
N GLY A 19 -26.48 -9.67 -23.20
CA GLY A 19 -26.51 -10.76 -24.17
C GLY A 19 -25.28 -11.67 -24.15
N VAL A 20 -24.38 -11.53 -23.17
CA VAL A 20 -23.23 -12.43 -23.01
C VAL A 20 -23.72 -13.78 -22.48
N PRO A 21 -23.33 -14.91 -23.11
CA PRO A 21 -23.66 -16.25 -22.60
C PRO A 21 -23.16 -16.45 -21.17
N GLU A 22 -23.94 -17.17 -20.35
CA GLU A 22 -23.66 -17.33 -18.91
C GLU A 22 -22.27 -17.91 -18.61
N ALA A 23 -21.82 -18.90 -19.38
CA ALA A 23 -20.49 -19.48 -19.22
C ALA A 23 -19.38 -18.44 -19.44
N GLN A 24 -19.56 -17.55 -20.43
CA GLN A 24 -18.60 -16.51 -20.76
C GLN A 24 -18.65 -15.38 -19.74
N ALA A 25 -19.85 -14.96 -19.33
CA ALA A 25 -20.03 -13.96 -18.28
C ALA A 25 -19.36 -14.38 -16.97
N LYS A 26 -19.52 -15.66 -16.58
CA LYS A 26 -18.87 -16.21 -15.39
C LYS A 26 -17.34 -16.23 -15.52
N ALA A 27 -16.82 -16.68 -16.66
CA ALA A 27 -15.39 -16.71 -16.92
C ALA A 27 -14.76 -15.31 -16.89
N GLU A 28 -15.42 -14.30 -17.48
CA GLU A 28 -14.97 -12.91 -17.45
C GLU A 28 -14.99 -12.34 -16.03
N ALA A 29 -16.04 -12.62 -15.26
CA ALA A 29 -16.14 -12.17 -13.88
C ALA A 29 -15.05 -12.77 -12.99
N GLU A 30 -14.75 -14.05 -13.18
CA GLU A 30 -13.70 -14.77 -12.45
C GLU A 30 -12.31 -14.26 -12.82
N ALA A 31 -12.02 -14.09 -14.11
CA ALA A 31 -10.76 -13.53 -14.59
C ALA A 31 -10.52 -12.10 -14.07
N LEU A 32 -11.56 -11.25 -14.08
CA LEU A 32 -11.48 -9.89 -13.57
C LEU A 32 -11.28 -9.84 -12.06
N ALA A 33 -11.95 -10.71 -11.30
CA ALA A 33 -11.76 -10.82 -9.85
C ALA A 33 -10.33 -11.23 -9.48
N LEU A 34 -9.75 -12.17 -10.23
CA LEU A 34 -8.36 -12.62 -10.09
C LEU A 34 -7.37 -11.47 -10.38
N ALA A 35 -7.53 -10.81 -11.53
CA ALA A 35 -6.68 -9.69 -11.91
C ALA A 35 -6.75 -8.52 -10.91
N LEU A 36 -7.94 -8.23 -10.38
CA LEU A 36 -8.12 -7.16 -9.39
C LEU A 36 -7.45 -7.52 -8.06
N SER A 37 -7.54 -8.79 -7.63
CA SER A 37 -6.89 -9.27 -6.41
C SER A 37 -5.36 -9.16 -6.51
N GLU A 38 -4.78 -9.59 -7.63
CA GLU A 38 -3.34 -9.51 -7.88
C GLU A 38 -2.86 -8.05 -7.97
N ALA A 39 -3.62 -7.17 -8.64
CA ALA A 39 -3.33 -5.74 -8.71
C ALA A 39 -3.37 -5.08 -7.31
N MET A 40 -4.32 -5.46 -6.45
CA MET A 40 -4.37 -4.95 -5.08
C MET A 40 -3.20 -5.44 -4.24
N GLU A 41 -2.82 -6.72 -4.33
CA GLU A 41 -1.65 -7.26 -3.63
C GLU A 41 -0.35 -6.56 -4.03
N SER A 42 -0.15 -6.29 -5.32
CA SER A 42 1.05 -5.58 -5.80
C SER A 42 1.13 -4.13 -5.31
N GLN A 43 0.01 -3.41 -5.22
CA GLN A 43 -0.03 -2.05 -4.66
C GLN A 43 0.10 -2.01 -3.14
N LEU A 44 -0.31 -3.07 -2.44
CA LEU A 44 -0.15 -3.18 -0.99
C LEU A 44 1.33 -3.31 -0.58
N ALA A 45 2.16 -3.98 -1.38
CA ALA A 45 3.61 -4.05 -1.16
C ALA A 45 4.24 -2.66 -1.06
N THR A 46 3.87 -1.73 -1.96
CA THR A 46 4.41 -0.36 -1.96
C THR A 46 4.09 0.41 -0.68
N LYS A 47 2.92 0.19 -0.06
CA LYS A 47 2.57 0.85 1.22
C LYS A 47 3.38 0.30 2.39
N VAL A 48 3.65 -1.00 2.40
CA VAL A 48 4.49 -1.65 3.42
C VAL A 48 5.92 -1.11 3.32
N ASP A 49 6.44 -0.97 2.09
CA ASP A 49 7.76 -0.43 1.85
C ASP A 49 7.89 1.03 2.29
N VAL A 50 6.87 1.87 2.05
CA VAL A 50 6.83 3.26 2.55
C VAL A 50 6.86 3.31 4.08
N ASN A 51 6.04 2.50 4.75
CA ASN A 51 6.04 2.41 6.22
C ASN A 51 7.40 1.96 6.79
N ARG A 52 8.11 1.09 6.06
CA ARG A 52 9.46 0.65 6.44
C ARG A 52 10.45 1.82 6.33
N ILE A 53 10.42 2.57 5.23
CA ILE A 53 11.29 3.74 5.01
C ILE A 53 11.03 4.83 6.06
N GLU A 54 9.76 5.08 6.43
CA GLU A 54 9.43 6.05 7.49
C GLU A 54 10.06 5.68 8.84
N ARG A 55 10.08 4.39 9.20
CA ARG A 55 10.71 3.91 10.44
C ARG A 55 12.22 4.09 10.40
N GLU A 56 12.87 3.74 9.29
CA GLU A 56 14.31 3.93 9.10
C GLU A 56 14.68 5.43 9.18
N LEU A 57 13.87 6.32 8.58
CA LEU A 57 14.05 7.77 8.67
C LEU A 57 13.88 8.32 10.10
N LEU A 58 12.94 7.78 10.88
CA LEU A 58 12.71 8.19 12.27
C LEU A 58 13.92 7.86 13.15
N VAL A 59 14.54 6.69 12.95
CA VAL A 59 15.78 6.29 13.62
C VAL A 59 16.93 7.23 13.24
N ILE A 60 17.12 7.49 11.95
CA ILE A 60 18.16 8.41 11.46
C ILE A 60 17.97 9.81 12.06
N LYS A 61 16.72 10.32 12.13
CA LYS A 61 16.41 11.62 12.71
C LYS A 61 16.83 11.72 14.18
N TRP A 62 16.58 10.69 14.98
CA TRP A 62 17.01 10.66 16.38
C TRP A 62 18.52 10.53 16.54
N MET A 63 19.17 9.73 15.70
CA MET A 63 20.64 9.62 15.71
C MET A 63 21.31 10.96 15.41
N ILE A 64 20.81 11.69 14.41
CA ILE A 64 21.32 13.03 14.07
C ILE A 64 21.06 14.00 15.24
N GLY A 65 19.86 13.99 15.82
CA GLY A 65 19.54 14.83 16.97
C GLY A 65 20.45 14.56 18.17
N LEU A 66 20.74 13.29 18.47
CA LEU A 66 21.63 12.89 19.56
C LEU A 66 23.09 13.27 19.27
N ALA A 67 23.56 13.07 18.04
CA ALA A 67 24.91 13.45 17.63
C ALA A 67 25.11 14.98 17.71
N LEU A 68 24.16 15.76 17.18
CA LEU A 68 24.20 17.22 17.26
C LEU A 68 24.12 17.70 18.72
N GLY A 69 23.25 17.12 19.53
CA GLY A 69 23.17 17.43 20.96
C GLY A 69 24.49 17.14 21.69
N GLY A 70 25.13 16.02 21.38
CA GLY A 70 26.45 15.66 21.90
C GLY A 70 27.53 16.69 21.51
N ILE A 71 27.57 17.08 20.23
CA ILE A 71 28.51 18.10 19.73
C ILE A 71 28.29 19.44 20.44
N VAL A 72 27.04 19.90 20.55
CA VAL A 72 26.68 21.14 21.26
C VAL A 72 27.12 21.08 22.72
N THR A 73 26.92 19.94 23.38
CA THR A 73 27.34 19.74 24.79
C THR A 73 28.86 19.83 24.94
N LEU A 74 29.63 19.25 24.01
CA LEU A 74 31.09 19.33 24.01
C LEU A 74 31.58 20.77 23.78
N ILE A 75 30.96 21.50 22.87
CA ILE A 75 31.28 22.91 22.62
C ILE A 75 31.03 23.73 23.89
N LEU A 76 29.85 23.60 24.51
CA LEU A 76 29.55 24.34 25.74
C LEU A 76 30.59 24.07 26.83
N LYS A 77 30.96 22.81 27.07
CA LYS A 77 31.97 22.45 28.07
C LYS A 77 33.39 22.94 27.74
N ALA A 78 33.72 23.13 26.47
CA ALA A 78 35.05 23.56 26.05
C ALA A 78 35.25 25.08 26.17
N PHE A 79 34.17 25.86 26.04
CA PHE A 79 34.22 27.32 25.94
C PHE A 79 33.58 28.07 27.13
N PHE A 80 32.82 27.39 27.99
CA PHE A 80 32.24 27.94 29.23
C PHE A 80 32.62 27.05 30.42
#